data_AF-A0A6A3ZH38-F1
#
_entry.id   AF-A0A6A3ZH38-F1
#
_cell.length_a   1.000
_cell.length_b   1.000
_cell.length_c   1.000
_cell.angle_alpha   90.00
_cell.angle_beta   90.00
_cell.angle_gamma   90.00
#
_symmetry.space_group_name_H-M   'P 1'
#
loop_
_entity.id
_entity.type
_entity.pdbx_description
1 polymer ?
#
loop_
_entity_poly.entity_id
_entity_poly.type
_entity_poly.pdbx_seq_one_letter_code
_entity_poly.pdbx_strand_id
1 'polypeptide(L)'
;MARGELSSFPQRVCFAARSKARWTGTSSAASGSTAASSSTSFLSRNLLDHKYWLSIWATTFSDLDPQNPGVDLCVDDLDRPLLCEKPWAAAVAVDGTKGEPYWEAVSSRAAALQANLGKNEKLDVTLVEAESDPLTRLGGAVLLAHKIYNVVALYRIRECTDAGGCTTSVVFDERVEGKVLYTDALEWSSLASTLRFIGQLYVFVRLLCLFIACYAVVSKTMSYAMSSDTSRLKRTLRVFFAVPSQVVVYGSWLPVLCYASAHVIDGLIFYELEDDGGENTTGSFSTLTRWLAVHMRCVWLMALMARFRALLQTSAGAWTPSHGVSGVRGHLLPALALGAVAFVARGGISVDDRDARILEANEVEPVPTFMLLRSETLDAWKMNLEGVYSDMLAVALAAVIYVVVILAVRALVRWHRRRWVKPTTSNQAKTRAKGDAVPDPLFFARSAVPSGAGALWEPSCLSVSWDDDLLGPLLVMLTATTPWVSQRSQRNIDQKQGQSDEDDGDETLGDGDGMATSSASATQRMLMNLVFLSDPWNLLVLKLHGFTFINFVEVGWTARWFTQTRKLASPANTRSHLKM
;
A
#
# COMPACT_ATOMS: atom_id res chain seq x y z
N MET A 1 15.54 -33.85 -46.96
CA MET A 1 16.50 -32.79 -47.32
C MET A 1 17.79 -33.08 -46.60
N ALA A 2 18.91 -33.06 -47.32
CA ALA A 2 20.20 -33.52 -46.84
C ALA A 2 20.82 -32.51 -45.86
N ARG A 3 21.39 -33.03 -44.77
CA ARG A 3 22.10 -32.35 -43.68
C ARG A 3 23.36 -31.54 -44.12
N GLY A 4 23.62 -31.42 -45.42
CA GLY A 4 24.84 -30.84 -46.00
C GLY A 4 24.72 -29.41 -46.51
N GLU A 5 23.50 -28.87 -46.69
CA GLU A 5 23.29 -27.50 -47.21
C GLU A 5 22.91 -26.48 -46.12
N LEU A 6 22.74 -26.91 -44.87
CA LEU A 6 22.49 -26.02 -43.73
C LEU A 6 23.76 -25.38 -43.13
N SER A 7 24.95 -25.68 -43.69
CA SER A 7 26.24 -25.20 -43.14
C SER A 7 26.85 -23.98 -43.86
N SER A 8 26.10 -23.34 -44.76
CA SER A 8 26.61 -22.20 -45.54
C SER A 8 26.51 -20.84 -44.86
N PHE A 9 25.89 -20.73 -43.69
CA PHE A 9 25.90 -19.51 -42.89
C PHE A 9 26.90 -19.64 -41.73
N PRO A 10 27.88 -18.73 -41.59
CA PRO A 10 28.71 -18.65 -40.40
C PRO A 10 27.89 -18.03 -39.26
N GLN A 11 26.95 -18.79 -38.69
CA GLN A 11 26.31 -18.44 -37.44
C GLN A 11 27.24 -18.89 -36.32
N ARG A 12 27.67 -17.94 -35.48
CA ARG A 12 28.45 -18.22 -34.28
C ARG A 12 27.94 -17.32 -33.19
N VAL A 13 27.53 -17.91 -32.07
CA VAL A 13 27.40 -17.16 -30.82
C VAL A 13 28.76 -16.56 -30.52
N CYS A 14 28.81 -15.23 -30.44
CA CYS A 14 30.08 -14.51 -30.31
C CYS A 14 30.37 -14.16 -28.85
N PHE A 15 29.34 -14.10 -28.02
CA PHE A 15 29.47 -13.61 -26.65
C PHE A 15 28.28 -14.00 -25.78
N ALA A 16 28.56 -14.52 -24.59
CA ALA A 16 27.60 -14.64 -23.50
C ALA A 16 28.24 -14.10 -22.21
N ALA A 17 27.54 -13.22 -21.53
CA ALA A 17 27.99 -12.68 -20.26
C ALA A 17 26.85 -12.56 -19.28
N ARG A 18 27.21 -12.63 -18.01
CA ARG A 18 26.29 -12.39 -16.91
C ARG A 18 26.78 -11.20 -16.12
N SER A 19 25.89 -10.24 -15.91
CA SER A 19 26.16 -9.11 -15.06
C SER A 19 25.22 -9.07 -13.87
N LYS A 20 25.74 -8.58 -12.76
CA LYS A 20 24.96 -8.13 -11.62
C LYS A 20 24.89 -6.62 -11.71
N ALA A 21 23.69 -6.07 -11.86
CA ALA A 21 23.50 -4.64 -11.89
C ALA A 21 22.68 -4.20 -10.68
N ARG A 22 23.02 -3.02 -10.15
CA ARG A 22 22.05 -2.24 -9.40
C ARG A 22 21.22 -1.49 -10.44
N TRP A 23 19.90 -1.61 -10.35
CA TRP A 23 18.99 -0.87 -11.21
C TRP A 23 18.01 -0.10 -10.33
N THR A 24 18.18 1.21 -10.28
CA THR A 24 17.18 2.13 -9.74
C THR A 24 16.92 3.16 -10.83
N GLY A 25 15.84 3.00 -11.58
CA GLY A 25 15.51 3.94 -12.64
C GLY A 25 14.27 3.53 -13.44
N THR A 26 13.36 4.48 -13.59
CA THR A 26 12.30 4.53 -14.61
C THR A 26 12.88 5.22 -15.85
N SER A 27 12.79 4.59 -17.02
CA SER A 27 12.98 5.28 -18.30
C SER A 27 11.83 6.24 -18.58
N SER A 28 12.11 7.25 -19.40
CA SER A 28 11.52 8.60 -19.36
C SER A 28 10.57 8.93 -20.53
N ALA A 29 9.48 9.64 -20.21
CA ALA A 29 9.09 10.98 -20.66
C ALA A 29 8.98 11.32 -22.17
N ALA A 30 9.08 10.36 -23.11
CA ALA A 30 8.92 10.71 -24.53
C ALA A 30 8.45 9.61 -25.48
N SER A 31 8.52 8.33 -25.11
CA SER A 31 8.06 7.25 -25.98
C SER A 31 7.38 6.19 -25.12
N GLY A 32 6.06 6.10 -25.27
CA GLY A 32 5.23 5.23 -24.47
C GLY A 32 5.78 3.82 -24.36
N SER A 33 5.67 3.26 -23.15
CA SER A 33 6.08 1.91 -22.76
C SER A 33 7.60 1.71 -22.65
N THR A 34 8.16 1.86 -21.44
CA THR A 34 9.44 1.21 -21.08
C THR A 34 9.54 0.75 -19.60
N ALA A 35 9.57 -0.58 -19.46
CA ALA A 35 10.41 -1.46 -18.64
C ALA A 35 10.64 -1.32 -17.12
N ALA A 36 10.35 -0.22 -16.42
CA ALA A 36 10.63 -0.19 -14.97
C ALA A 36 9.76 0.79 -14.17
N SER A 37 8.45 0.82 -14.39
CA SER A 37 7.55 1.59 -13.53
C SER A 37 7.01 0.77 -12.35
N SER A 38 7.92 0.21 -11.55
CA SER A 38 7.57 0.03 -10.15
C SER A 38 8.24 1.13 -9.39
N SER A 39 7.42 2.05 -8.89
CA SER A 39 7.78 3.08 -7.92
C SER A 39 8.85 2.56 -6.97
N THR A 40 10.11 2.87 -7.25
CA THR A 40 11.16 2.62 -6.28
C THR A 40 10.99 3.68 -5.21
N SER A 41 10.07 3.40 -4.29
CA SER A 41 9.76 4.27 -3.16
C SER A 41 11.06 4.68 -2.47
N PHE A 42 11.07 5.82 -1.78
CA PHE A 42 12.24 6.25 -1.00
C PHE A 42 12.86 5.12 -0.15
N LEU A 43 11.99 4.23 0.34
CA LEU A 43 12.32 3.03 1.08
C LEU A 43 13.07 2.01 0.24
N SER A 44 12.57 1.72 -0.95
CA SER A 44 13.16 0.72 -1.81
C SER A 44 14.50 1.14 -2.40
N ARG A 45 14.81 2.45 -2.40
CA ARG A 45 16.12 2.98 -2.79
C ARG A 45 17.15 2.98 -1.67
N ASN A 46 16.75 3.38 -0.45
CA ASN A 46 17.68 3.60 0.67
C ASN A 46 17.75 2.42 1.65
N LEU A 47 16.70 1.60 1.72
CA LEU A 47 16.59 0.51 2.69
C LEU A 47 16.53 -0.87 2.05
N LEU A 48 16.05 -0.96 0.81
CA LEU A 48 16.05 -2.20 0.03
C LEU A 48 17.09 -2.07 -1.10
N ASP A 49 17.77 -3.17 -1.43
CA ASP A 49 18.80 -3.17 -2.47
C ASP A 49 18.28 -3.99 -3.65
N HIS A 50 17.80 -3.30 -4.68
CA HIS A 50 17.33 -3.94 -5.90
C HIS A 50 18.52 -4.39 -6.76
N LYS A 51 18.82 -5.68 -6.67
CA LYS A 51 19.88 -6.32 -7.45
C LYS A 51 19.27 -7.13 -8.57
N TYR A 52 19.61 -6.77 -9.80
CA TYR A 52 19.24 -7.52 -10.98
C TYR A 52 20.42 -8.34 -11.44
N TRP A 53 20.13 -9.55 -11.88
CA TRP A 53 21.07 -10.38 -12.60
C TRP A 53 20.63 -10.37 -14.05
N LEU A 54 21.48 -9.88 -14.93
CA LEU A 54 21.21 -9.82 -16.36
C LEU A 54 22.09 -10.84 -17.08
N SER A 55 21.47 -11.59 -17.96
CA SER A 55 22.14 -12.45 -18.93
C SER A 55 22.13 -11.73 -20.27
N ILE A 56 23.31 -11.57 -20.86
CA ILE A 56 23.51 -10.93 -22.16
C ILE A 56 23.98 -11.99 -23.13
N TRP A 57 23.34 -12.06 -24.28
CA TRP A 57 23.62 -12.98 -25.37
C TRP A 57 23.76 -12.20 -26.67
N ALA A 58 24.83 -12.44 -27.43
CA ALA A 58 25.01 -11.80 -28.72
C ALA A 58 25.23 -12.81 -29.85
N THR A 59 24.35 -12.73 -30.85
CA THR A 59 24.36 -13.56 -32.06
C THR A 59 24.67 -12.68 -33.26
N THR A 60 25.72 -13.00 -34.02
CA THR A 60 26.13 -12.20 -35.18
C THR A 60 25.94 -13.00 -36.46
N PHE A 61 25.27 -12.39 -37.43
CA PHE A 61 25.11 -12.86 -38.81
C PHE A 61 25.96 -11.96 -39.69
N SER A 62 27.09 -12.46 -40.18
CA SER A 62 28.04 -11.68 -40.97
C SER A 62 28.01 -12.03 -42.45
N ASP A 63 28.48 -11.10 -43.27
CA ASP A 63 28.71 -11.27 -44.71
C ASP A 63 27.43 -11.59 -45.52
N LEU A 64 26.32 -10.93 -45.16
CA LEU A 64 25.06 -11.05 -45.88
C LEU A 64 25.15 -10.32 -47.22
N ASP A 65 25.08 -11.08 -48.31
CA ASP A 65 25.23 -10.62 -49.69
C ASP A 65 23.86 -10.23 -50.30
N PRO A 66 23.76 -9.19 -51.13
CA PRO A 66 22.57 -8.91 -51.92
C PRO A 66 22.10 -10.06 -52.83
N GLN A 67 22.98 -10.99 -53.24
CA GLN A 67 22.63 -12.12 -54.11
C GLN A 67 21.73 -13.16 -53.43
N ASN A 68 21.77 -13.25 -52.10
CA ASN A 68 20.93 -14.13 -51.29
C ASN A 68 20.15 -13.27 -50.26
N PRO A 69 19.12 -12.54 -50.72
CA PRO A 69 18.35 -11.66 -49.84
C PRO A 69 17.54 -12.47 -48.85
N GLY A 70 17.56 -12.03 -47.59
CA GLY A 70 16.87 -12.68 -46.47
C GLY A 70 17.83 -13.30 -45.48
N VAL A 71 17.53 -13.11 -44.21
CA VAL A 71 18.14 -13.84 -43.09
C VAL A 71 16.99 -14.49 -42.35
N ASP A 72 16.94 -15.81 -42.33
CA ASP A 72 16.04 -16.48 -41.41
C ASP A 72 16.77 -16.69 -40.08
N LEU A 73 16.40 -15.87 -39.10
CA LEU A 73 17.05 -15.84 -37.80
C LEU A 73 16.81 -17.12 -36.99
N CYS A 74 15.68 -17.81 -37.21
CA CYS A 74 15.22 -18.88 -36.32
C CYS A 74 15.28 -20.29 -36.94
N VAL A 75 15.82 -20.44 -38.16
CA VAL A 75 15.89 -21.73 -38.87
C VAL A 75 16.92 -22.71 -38.31
N ASP A 76 18.04 -22.23 -37.76
CA ASP A 76 19.08 -23.11 -37.23
C ASP A 76 18.81 -23.49 -35.76
N ASP A 77 18.65 -24.78 -35.48
CA ASP A 77 18.42 -25.26 -34.12
C ASP A 77 19.64 -25.13 -33.19
N LEU A 78 20.86 -25.03 -33.74
CA LEU A 78 22.10 -25.02 -32.94
C LEU A 78 22.57 -23.61 -32.57
N ASP A 79 22.37 -22.63 -33.44
CA ASP A 79 22.91 -21.26 -33.30
C ASP A 79 21.86 -20.14 -33.38
N ARG A 80 20.56 -20.47 -33.25
CA ARG A 80 19.50 -19.45 -33.25
C ARG A 80 19.58 -18.48 -32.06
N PRO A 81 19.17 -17.21 -32.24
CA PRO A 81 18.89 -16.27 -31.16
C PRO A 81 17.92 -16.83 -30.11
N LEU A 82 18.09 -16.42 -28.85
CA LEU A 82 17.26 -16.92 -27.74
C LEU A 82 15.80 -16.49 -27.89
N LEU A 83 15.57 -15.29 -28.44
CA LEU A 83 14.24 -14.73 -28.71
C LEU A 83 13.35 -15.65 -29.55
N CYS A 84 13.93 -16.51 -30.39
CA CYS A 84 13.16 -17.47 -31.19
C CYS A 84 12.39 -18.49 -30.34
N GLU A 85 12.84 -18.72 -29.10
CA GLU A 85 12.20 -19.62 -28.13
C GLU A 85 11.32 -18.88 -27.12
N LYS A 86 11.27 -17.53 -27.20
CA LYS A 86 10.61 -16.72 -26.18
C LYS A 86 9.16 -16.42 -26.55
N PRO A 87 8.20 -16.62 -25.62
CA PRO A 87 6.80 -16.34 -25.89
C PRO A 87 6.52 -14.85 -26.12
N TRP A 88 7.32 -13.96 -25.49
CA TRP A 88 7.17 -12.52 -25.65
C TRP A 88 7.55 -12.03 -27.06
N ALA A 89 8.41 -12.77 -27.79
CA ALA A 89 8.84 -12.41 -29.14
C ALA A 89 7.86 -12.90 -30.22
N ALA A 90 7.00 -13.89 -29.90
CA ALA A 90 6.09 -14.55 -30.84
C ALA A 90 4.84 -13.74 -31.23
N ALA A 91 4.77 -12.45 -30.85
CA ALA A 91 3.72 -11.52 -31.19
C ALA A 91 2.27 -12.00 -30.92
N VAL A 92 2.10 -12.68 -29.78
CA VAL A 92 0.78 -12.99 -29.24
C VAL A 92 0.26 -11.75 -28.52
N ALA A 93 -0.56 -10.93 -29.19
CA ALA A 93 -1.24 -9.83 -28.51
C ALA A 93 -2.27 -10.41 -27.52
N VAL A 94 -2.47 -9.70 -26.40
CA VAL A 94 -3.46 -10.05 -25.36
C VAL A 94 -4.88 -10.13 -25.94
N ASP A 95 -5.17 -9.34 -26.99
CA ASP A 95 -6.46 -9.30 -27.67
C ASP A 95 -6.62 -10.40 -28.75
N GLY A 96 -5.65 -11.30 -28.89
CA GLY A 96 -5.66 -12.37 -29.89
C GLY A 96 -5.42 -11.89 -31.32
N THR A 97 -5.16 -10.60 -31.54
CA THR A 97 -4.67 -10.09 -32.83
C THR A 97 -3.25 -10.59 -33.04
N LYS A 98 -3.01 -11.31 -34.13
CA LYS A 98 -1.66 -11.76 -34.48
C LYS A 98 -0.84 -10.55 -34.88
N GLY A 99 0.13 -10.16 -34.04
CA GLY A 99 1.19 -9.27 -34.47
C GLY A 99 2.22 -10.04 -35.31
N GLU A 100 3.11 -9.33 -35.98
CA GLU A 100 4.30 -9.93 -36.60
C GLU A 100 5.31 -10.26 -35.51
N PRO A 101 5.79 -11.53 -35.43
CA PRO A 101 6.86 -11.91 -34.50
C PRO A 101 8.09 -11.02 -34.66
N TYR A 102 8.76 -10.73 -33.55
CA TYR A 102 9.88 -9.80 -33.57
C TYR A 102 11.03 -10.27 -34.49
N TRP A 103 11.27 -11.59 -34.55
CA TRP A 103 12.27 -12.14 -35.47
C TRP A 103 11.88 -11.95 -36.94
N GLU A 104 10.59 -11.99 -37.29
CA GLU A 104 10.12 -11.72 -38.66
C GLU A 104 10.34 -10.26 -39.03
N ALA A 105 10.08 -9.34 -38.09
CA ALA A 105 10.34 -7.91 -38.27
C ALA A 105 11.83 -7.61 -38.52
N VAL A 106 12.73 -8.20 -37.72
CA VAL A 106 14.19 -8.04 -37.91
C VAL A 106 14.64 -8.65 -39.24
N SER A 107 14.11 -9.82 -39.59
CA SER A 107 14.43 -10.55 -40.83
C SER A 107 13.97 -9.79 -42.08
N SER A 108 12.74 -9.26 -42.05
CA SER A 108 12.17 -8.48 -43.15
C SER A 108 12.91 -7.15 -43.33
N ARG A 109 13.33 -6.53 -42.23
CA ARG A 109 14.20 -5.34 -42.25
C ARG A 109 15.57 -5.65 -42.86
N ALA A 110 16.21 -6.75 -42.45
CA ALA A 110 17.48 -7.20 -43.02
C ALA A 110 17.38 -7.43 -44.54
N ALA A 111 16.32 -8.12 -44.99
CA ALA A 111 16.06 -8.35 -46.41
C ALA A 111 15.86 -7.05 -47.20
N ALA A 112 15.13 -6.09 -46.63
CA ALA A 112 14.91 -4.78 -47.24
C ALA A 112 16.23 -3.97 -47.36
N LEU A 113 17.14 -4.12 -46.40
CA LEU A 113 18.45 -3.50 -46.46
C LEU A 113 19.34 -4.16 -47.50
N GLN A 114 19.39 -5.50 -47.53
CA GLN A 114 20.14 -6.26 -48.53
C GLN A 114 19.72 -5.90 -49.96
N ALA A 115 18.43 -5.68 -50.20
CA ALA A 115 17.92 -5.29 -51.52
C ALA A 115 18.45 -3.93 -52.02
N ASN A 116 18.92 -3.06 -51.11
CA ASN A 116 19.44 -1.73 -51.43
C ASN A 116 20.97 -1.65 -51.42
N LEU A 117 21.68 -2.75 -51.14
CA LEU A 117 23.14 -2.77 -51.08
C LEU A 117 23.78 -2.74 -52.48
N GLY A 118 24.91 -2.04 -52.59
CA GLY A 118 25.79 -2.10 -53.75
C GLY A 118 26.54 -3.45 -53.86
N LYS A 119 27.14 -3.73 -55.02
CA LYS A 119 27.89 -4.98 -55.27
C LYS A 119 29.07 -5.22 -54.33
N ASN A 120 29.64 -4.14 -53.79
CA ASN A 120 30.80 -4.17 -52.90
C ASN A 120 30.40 -3.95 -51.44
N GLU A 121 29.11 -3.89 -51.14
CA GLU A 121 28.60 -3.70 -49.79
C GLU A 121 28.10 -5.03 -49.21
N LYS A 122 28.38 -5.24 -47.93
CA LYS A 122 27.91 -6.39 -47.17
C LYS A 122 27.18 -5.92 -45.93
N LEU A 123 26.12 -6.63 -45.55
CA LEU A 123 25.41 -6.39 -44.32
C LEU A 123 25.85 -7.39 -43.25
N ASP A 124 26.03 -6.90 -42.03
CA ASP A 124 26.07 -7.73 -40.84
C ASP A 124 24.91 -7.34 -39.93
N VAL A 125 24.28 -8.34 -39.33
CA VAL A 125 23.22 -8.17 -38.34
C VAL A 125 23.72 -8.77 -37.04
N THR A 126 23.76 -7.99 -35.96
CA THR A 126 24.09 -8.47 -34.62
C THR A 126 22.89 -8.28 -33.71
N LEU A 127 22.39 -9.38 -33.17
CA LEU A 127 21.35 -9.36 -32.15
C LEU A 127 22.00 -9.43 -30.78
N VAL A 128 21.74 -8.44 -29.94
CA VAL A 128 22.15 -8.41 -28.55
C VAL A 128 20.91 -8.50 -27.69
N GLU A 129 20.76 -9.62 -27.00
CA GLU A 129 19.63 -9.92 -26.13
C GLU A 129 20.10 -9.79 -24.68
N ALA A 130 19.43 -8.93 -23.92
CA ALA A 130 19.67 -8.76 -22.50
C ALA A 130 18.39 -9.07 -21.74
N GLU A 131 18.42 -10.11 -20.91
CA GLU A 131 17.29 -10.53 -20.08
C GLU A 131 17.67 -10.54 -18.61
N SER A 132 16.78 -10.04 -17.76
CA SER A 132 16.94 -10.21 -16.31
C SER A 132 16.46 -11.59 -15.88
N ASP A 133 17.08 -12.15 -14.83
CA ASP A 133 16.49 -13.28 -14.12
C ASP A 133 15.11 -12.88 -13.56
N PRO A 134 14.12 -13.79 -13.55
CA PRO A 134 12.83 -13.53 -12.94
C PRO A 134 12.98 -13.17 -11.46
N LEU A 135 12.47 -11.99 -11.09
CA LEU A 135 12.59 -11.45 -9.73
C LEU A 135 11.24 -11.53 -9.04
N THR A 136 11.14 -12.38 -8.02
CA THR A 136 9.91 -12.51 -7.25
C THR A 136 9.74 -11.32 -6.31
N ARG A 137 8.56 -10.71 -6.33
CA ARG A 137 8.18 -9.63 -5.42
C ARG A 137 7.31 -10.24 -4.32
N LEU A 138 7.84 -10.24 -3.11
CA LEU A 138 7.11 -10.63 -1.91
C LEU A 138 6.38 -9.44 -1.33
N GLY A 139 5.17 -9.64 -0.83
CA GLY A 139 4.38 -8.53 -0.29
C GLY A 139 2.89 -8.67 -0.44
N GLY A 140 2.43 -9.74 -1.09
CA GLY A 140 1.02 -10.13 -1.14
C GLY A 140 0.85 -11.64 -1.12
N ALA A 141 -0.40 -12.10 -1.18
CA ALA A 141 -0.71 -13.53 -1.33
C ALA A 141 -0.51 -14.01 -2.77
N VAL A 142 -0.69 -13.12 -3.75
CA VAL A 142 -0.44 -13.36 -5.17
C VAL A 142 1.06 -13.53 -5.41
N LEU A 143 1.42 -14.58 -6.16
CA LEU A 143 2.74 -14.70 -6.75
C LEU A 143 2.87 -13.63 -7.82
N LEU A 144 3.81 -12.70 -7.63
CA LEU A 144 4.21 -11.77 -8.66
C LEU A 144 5.71 -11.89 -8.85
N ALA A 145 6.12 -12.18 -10.07
CA ALA A 145 7.49 -12.00 -10.49
C ALA A 145 7.52 -11.22 -11.79
N HIS A 146 8.55 -10.42 -11.99
CA HIS A 146 8.78 -9.78 -13.27
C HIS A 146 10.09 -10.24 -13.87
N LYS A 147 10.20 -10.03 -15.16
CA LYS A 147 11.42 -10.16 -15.93
C LYS A 147 11.46 -9.00 -16.90
N ILE A 148 12.59 -8.33 -17.00
CA ILE A 148 12.81 -7.25 -17.95
C ILE A 148 13.66 -7.81 -19.08
N TYR A 149 13.33 -7.45 -20.31
CA TYR A 149 14.11 -7.80 -21.48
C TYR A 149 14.38 -6.57 -22.33
N ASN A 150 15.52 -6.59 -22.99
CA ASN A 150 15.95 -5.58 -23.95
C ASN A 150 16.68 -6.29 -25.08
N VAL A 151 16.19 -6.15 -26.30
CA VAL A 151 16.83 -6.68 -27.49
C VAL A 151 17.22 -5.54 -28.41
N VAL A 152 18.48 -5.56 -28.82
CA VAL A 152 19.05 -4.60 -29.75
C VAL A 152 19.47 -5.33 -31.01
N ALA A 153 18.84 -4.99 -32.14
CA ALA A 153 19.29 -5.41 -33.46
C ALA A 153 20.21 -4.33 -34.03
N LEU A 154 21.50 -4.63 -34.14
CA LEU A 154 22.50 -3.78 -34.75
C LEU A 154 22.72 -4.20 -36.20
N TYR A 155 22.54 -3.26 -37.11
CA TYR A 155 22.80 -3.45 -38.53
C TYR A 155 24.07 -2.68 -38.90
N ARG A 156 25.04 -3.38 -39.47
CA ARG A 156 26.32 -2.80 -39.90
C ARG A 156 26.50 -3.03 -41.38
N ILE A 157 26.61 -1.96 -42.15
CA ILE A 157 26.96 -2.02 -43.57
C ILE A 157 28.47 -1.81 -43.71
N ARG A 158 29.12 -2.73 -44.43
CA ARG A 158 30.55 -2.68 -44.73
C ARG A 158 30.76 -2.52 -46.23
N GLU A 159 31.59 -1.58 -46.62
CA GLU A 159 32.10 -1.47 -47.99
C GLU A 159 33.42 -2.22 -48.07
N CYS A 160 33.46 -3.26 -48.90
CA CYS A 160 34.61 -4.14 -49.09
C CYS A 160 35.27 -3.86 -50.43
N THR A 161 36.59 -3.70 -50.40
CA THR A 161 37.42 -3.59 -51.60
C THR A 161 37.78 -4.97 -52.14
N ASP A 162 38.03 -5.07 -53.45
CA ASP A 162 38.48 -6.31 -54.09
C ASP A 162 39.81 -6.85 -53.50
N ALA A 163 40.58 -5.98 -52.83
CA ALA A 163 41.80 -6.32 -52.10
C ALA A 163 41.55 -6.95 -50.71
N GLY A 164 40.29 -7.16 -50.31
CA GLY A 164 39.90 -7.80 -49.05
C GLY A 164 39.82 -6.84 -47.85
N GLY A 165 40.04 -5.54 -48.03
CA GLY A 165 39.85 -4.54 -46.98
C GLY A 165 38.39 -4.10 -46.91
N CYS A 166 37.72 -4.31 -45.77
CA CYS A 166 36.37 -3.84 -45.53
C CYS A 166 36.35 -2.69 -44.51
N THR A 167 35.60 -1.63 -44.80
CA THR A 167 35.39 -0.49 -43.90
C THR A 167 33.91 -0.35 -43.58
N THR A 168 33.58 0.00 -42.34
CA THR A 168 32.18 0.22 -41.94
C THR A 168 31.71 1.56 -42.49
N SER A 169 30.66 1.54 -43.32
CA SER A 169 30.07 2.76 -43.88
C SER A 169 28.97 3.30 -42.96
N VAL A 170 28.08 2.43 -42.49
CA VAL A 170 26.90 2.80 -41.69
C VAL A 170 26.64 1.78 -40.59
N VAL A 171 26.23 2.26 -39.42
CA VAL A 171 25.69 1.45 -38.32
C VAL A 171 24.37 2.08 -37.85
N PHE A 172 23.35 1.27 -37.66
CA PHE A 172 22.09 1.68 -37.03
C PHE A 172 21.56 0.58 -36.13
N ASP A 173 20.80 0.97 -35.12
CA ASP A 173 20.23 0.09 -34.12
C ASP A 173 18.71 0.19 -34.09
N GLU A 174 18.08 -0.96 -33.86
CA GLU A 174 16.67 -1.08 -33.50
C GLU A 174 16.58 -1.71 -32.12
N ARG A 175 15.82 -1.08 -31.22
CA ARG A 175 15.74 -1.49 -29.82
C ARG A 175 14.30 -1.78 -29.43
N VAL A 176 14.10 -2.96 -28.87
CA VAL A 176 12.85 -3.37 -28.26
C VAL A 176 13.09 -3.65 -26.79
N GLU A 177 12.38 -2.92 -25.95
CA GLU A 177 12.36 -3.11 -24.51
C GLU A 177 11.00 -3.62 -24.08
N GLY A 178 10.98 -4.46 -23.06
CA GLY A 178 9.73 -4.88 -22.47
C GLY A 178 9.91 -5.58 -21.14
N LYS A 179 8.79 -6.06 -20.65
CA LYS A 179 8.65 -6.63 -19.31
C LYS A 179 7.63 -7.76 -19.37
N VAL A 180 8.02 -8.91 -18.84
CA VAL A 180 7.15 -10.07 -18.67
C VAL A 180 6.74 -10.15 -17.21
N LEU A 181 5.45 -10.29 -16.97
CA LEU A 181 4.87 -10.48 -15.64
C LEU A 181 4.44 -11.95 -15.50
N TYR A 182 4.99 -12.63 -14.51
CA TYR A 182 4.53 -13.96 -14.08
C TYR A 182 3.62 -13.76 -12.87
N THR A 183 2.34 -14.11 -13.01
CA THR A 183 1.39 -13.94 -11.91
C THR A 183 0.23 -14.93 -11.93
N ASP A 184 -0.24 -15.30 -10.74
CA ASP A 184 -1.49 -16.02 -10.50
C ASP A 184 -2.66 -15.07 -10.16
N ALA A 185 -2.49 -13.75 -10.37
CA ALA A 185 -3.48 -12.72 -10.03
C ALA A 185 -4.88 -13.00 -10.60
N LEU A 186 -4.98 -13.64 -11.77
CA LEU A 186 -6.26 -14.00 -12.38
C LEU A 186 -7.08 -14.92 -11.47
N GLU A 187 -6.46 -15.91 -10.83
CA GLU A 187 -7.12 -16.84 -9.92
C GLU A 187 -7.59 -16.14 -8.64
N TRP A 188 -6.75 -15.26 -8.09
CA TRP A 188 -7.03 -14.52 -6.87
C TRP A 188 -8.00 -13.35 -7.05
N SER A 189 -8.14 -12.83 -8.27
CA SER A 189 -8.96 -11.65 -8.58
C SER A 189 -10.42 -11.82 -8.15
N SER A 190 -10.99 -13.01 -8.37
CA SER A 190 -12.38 -13.33 -7.98
C SER A 190 -12.56 -13.30 -6.47
N LEU A 191 -11.62 -13.89 -5.72
CA LEU A 191 -11.65 -13.89 -4.26
C LEU A 191 -11.51 -12.47 -3.70
N ALA A 192 -10.52 -11.71 -4.18
CA ALA A 192 -10.29 -10.35 -3.70
C ALA A 192 -11.44 -9.40 -4.04
N SER A 193 -12.05 -9.55 -5.22
CA SER A 193 -13.27 -8.83 -5.60
C SER A 193 -14.45 -9.17 -4.69
N THR A 194 -14.67 -10.47 -4.42
CA THR A 194 -15.73 -10.95 -3.53
C THR A 194 -15.58 -10.41 -2.12
N LEU A 195 -14.36 -10.41 -1.57
CA LEU A 195 -14.08 -9.83 -0.26
C LEU A 195 -14.44 -8.34 -0.20
N ARG A 196 -14.07 -7.56 -1.23
CA ARG A 196 -14.45 -6.14 -1.30
C ARG A 196 -15.96 -5.96 -1.39
N PHE A 197 -16.63 -6.76 -2.21
CA PHE A 197 -18.08 -6.69 -2.35
C PHE A 197 -18.80 -6.97 -1.02
N ILE A 198 -18.39 -8.02 -0.30
CA ILE A 198 -18.93 -8.34 1.03
C ILE A 198 -18.67 -7.19 2.01
N GLY A 199 -17.45 -6.65 2.03
CA GLY A 199 -17.11 -5.50 2.87
C GLY A 199 -17.95 -4.26 2.57
N GLN A 200 -18.13 -3.91 1.29
CA GLN A 200 -18.96 -2.79 0.83
C GLN A 200 -20.43 -2.98 1.22
N LEU A 201 -20.99 -4.14 0.90
CA LEU A 201 -22.37 -4.48 1.21
C LEU A 201 -22.62 -4.39 2.72
N TYR A 202 -21.70 -4.90 3.53
CA TYR A 202 -21.80 -4.83 4.98
C TYR A 202 -21.80 -3.39 5.49
N VAL A 203 -20.89 -2.53 5.00
CA VAL A 203 -20.87 -1.11 5.38
C VAL A 203 -22.17 -0.43 5.01
N PHE A 204 -22.74 -0.72 3.83
CA PHE A 204 -24.03 -0.17 3.41
C PHE A 204 -25.17 -0.61 4.35
N VAL A 205 -25.26 -1.91 4.65
CA VAL A 205 -26.26 -2.43 5.60
C VAL A 205 -26.08 -1.79 6.98
N ARG A 206 -24.85 -1.65 7.46
CA ARG A 206 -24.55 -0.99 8.75
C ARG A 206 -25.01 0.48 8.76
N LEU A 207 -24.75 1.23 7.69
CA LEU A 207 -25.19 2.62 7.57
C LEU A 207 -26.73 2.72 7.58
N LEU A 208 -27.41 1.82 6.88
CA LEU A 208 -28.87 1.76 6.89
C LEU A 208 -29.42 1.42 8.28
N CYS A 209 -28.86 0.42 8.96
CA CYS A 209 -29.23 0.07 10.34
C CYS A 209 -29.02 1.24 11.31
N LEU A 210 -27.89 1.95 11.20
CA LEU A 210 -27.60 3.13 12.01
C LEU A 210 -28.63 4.23 11.74
N PHE A 211 -28.96 4.50 10.48
CA PHE A 211 -29.96 5.50 10.12
C PHE A 211 -31.35 5.15 10.68
N ILE A 212 -31.78 3.89 10.55
CA ILE A 212 -33.03 3.38 11.13
C ILE A 212 -33.02 3.52 12.65
N ALA A 213 -31.90 3.20 13.31
CA ALA A 213 -31.76 3.31 14.76
C ALA A 213 -31.88 4.78 15.22
N CYS A 214 -31.20 5.71 14.55
CA CYS A 214 -31.34 7.15 14.78
C CYS A 214 -32.80 7.61 14.60
N TYR A 215 -33.46 7.15 13.53
CA TYR A 215 -34.86 7.48 13.27
C TYR A 215 -35.80 6.95 14.36
N ALA A 216 -35.59 5.72 14.81
CA ALA A 216 -36.39 5.09 15.86
C ALA A 216 -36.23 5.82 17.22
N VAL A 217 -35.00 6.23 17.56
CA VAL A 217 -34.74 7.02 18.78
C VAL A 217 -35.48 8.36 18.71
N VAL A 218 -35.30 9.11 17.62
CA VAL A 218 -35.94 10.42 17.45
C VAL A 218 -37.47 10.29 17.47
N SER A 219 -38.02 9.26 16.83
CA SER A 219 -39.46 9.01 16.78
C SER A 219 -40.05 8.71 18.15
N LYS A 220 -39.36 7.91 18.98
CA LYS A 220 -39.80 7.61 20.35
C LYS A 220 -39.75 8.83 21.27
N THR A 221 -38.70 9.65 21.17
CA THR A 221 -38.60 10.91 21.93
C THR A 221 -39.66 11.93 21.50
N MET A 222 -40.06 11.92 20.23
CA MET A 222 -41.05 12.83 19.63
C MET A 222 -42.50 12.39 19.76
N SER A 223 -42.78 11.18 20.24
CA SER A 223 -44.15 10.70 20.40
C SER A 223 -44.98 11.56 21.38
N TYR A 224 -44.33 12.44 22.15
CA TYR A 224 -44.96 13.38 23.09
C TYR A 224 -45.25 14.77 22.51
N ALA A 225 -44.80 15.09 21.30
CA ALA A 225 -45.04 16.38 20.65
C ALA A 225 -45.48 16.21 19.19
N MET A 226 -46.65 16.77 18.82
CA MET A 226 -47.21 16.78 17.46
C MET A 226 -46.28 17.50 16.47
N SER A 227 -45.27 16.80 15.96
CA SER A 227 -44.27 17.34 15.04
C SER A 227 -44.39 16.69 13.65
N SER A 228 -44.19 17.50 12.60
CA SER A 228 -44.24 17.06 11.20
C SER A 228 -43.12 16.06 10.87
N ASP A 229 -43.37 15.13 9.95
CA ASP A 229 -42.38 14.11 9.54
C ASP A 229 -41.07 14.72 8.99
N THR A 230 -41.16 15.89 8.37
CA THR A 230 -39.99 16.67 7.91
C THR A 230 -39.09 17.11 9.06
N SER A 231 -39.68 17.47 10.20
CA SER A 231 -38.94 17.89 11.40
C SER A 231 -38.25 16.70 12.08
N ARG A 232 -38.85 15.51 12.00
CA ARG A 232 -38.28 14.26 12.49
C ARG A 232 -37.08 13.86 11.65
N LEU A 233 -37.21 13.85 10.31
CA LEU A 233 -36.11 13.55 9.39
C LEU A 233 -34.93 14.51 9.57
N LYS A 234 -35.18 15.81 9.71
CA LYS A 234 -34.11 16.82 9.96
C LYS A 234 -33.34 16.54 11.26
N ARG A 235 -34.03 16.13 12.32
CA ARG A 235 -33.39 15.77 13.60
C ARG A 235 -32.65 14.44 13.50
N THR A 236 -33.21 13.44 12.82
CA THR A 236 -32.53 12.16 12.52
C THR A 236 -31.23 12.38 11.77
N LEU A 237 -31.24 13.21 10.72
CA LEU A 237 -30.03 13.55 9.97
C LEU A 237 -29.00 14.24 10.87
N ARG A 238 -29.42 15.15 11.76
CA ARG A 238 -28.52 15.80 12.72
C ARG A 238 -27.87 14.78 13.67
N VAL A 239 -28.63 13.81 14.18
CA VAL A 239 -28.08 12.74 15.05
C VAL A 239 -27.16 11.82 14.25
N PHE A 240 -27.54 11.44 13.04
CA PHE A 240 -26.74 10.60 12.16
C PHE A 240 -25.39 11.24 11.80
N PHE A 241 -25.37 12.52 11.43
CA PHE A 241 -24.13 13.24 11.13
C PHE A 241 -23.32 13.65 12.36
N ALA A 242 -23.87 13.55 13.58
CA ALA A 242 -23.11 13.70 14.81
C ALA A 242 -22.26 12.46 15.13
N VAL A 243 -22.54 11.32 14.49
CA VAL A 243 -21.74 10.10 14.65
C VAL A 243 -20.46 10.20 13.81
N PRO A 244 -19.27 10.03 14.40
CA PRO A 244 -18.02 10.06 13.64
C PRO A 244 -17.94 8.88 12.65
N SER A 245 -17.76 9.19 11.36
CA SER A 245 -17.75 8.18 10.29
C SER A 245 -16.60 7.17 10.46
N GLN A 246 -15.44 7.60 10.96
CA GLN A 246 -14.31 6.71 11.25
C GLN A 246 -14.68 5.61 12.25
N VAL A 247 -15.53 5.90 13.24
CA VAL A 247 -15.97 4.92 14.23
C VAL A 247 -16.98 3.96 13.61
N VAL A 248 -17.77 4.40 12.63
CA VAL A 248 -18.72 3.51 11.92
C VAL A 248 -18.01 2.62 10.92
N VAL A 249 -16.96 3.08 10.25
CA VAL A 249 -16.28 2.27 9.23
C VAL A 249 -15.27 1.32 9.87
N TYR A 250 -14.35 1.84 10.69
CA TYR A 250 -13.34 1.04 11.39
C TYR A 250 -13.88 0.36 12.66
N GLY A 251 -15.18 0.57 12.95
CA GLY A 251 -15.96 0.04 14.07
C GLY A 251 -16.37 -1.43 14.02
N SER A 252 -16.29 -2.07 12.85
CA SER A 252 -16.66 -3.48 12.69
C SER A 252 -15.48 -4.32 12.24
N TRP A 253 -15.46 -5.57 12.70
CA TRP A 253 -14.47 -6.56 12.28
C TRP A 253 -14.60 -6.95 10.81
N LEU A 254 -15.80 -7.28 10.36
CA LEU A 254 -16.02 -7.85 9.03
C LEU A 254 -15.48 -6.98 7.88
N PRO A 255 -15.86 -5.68 7.73
CA PRO A 255 -15.36 -4.88 6.62
C PRO A 255 -13.85 -4.66 6.71
N VAL A 256 -13.31 -4.44 7.91
CA VAL A 256 -11.86 -4.24 8.11
C VAL A 256 -11.10 -5.50 7.69
N LEU A 257 -11.54 -6.70 8.11
CA LEU A 257 -10.92 -7.97 7.71
C LEU A 257 -11.05 -8.21 6.20
N CYS A 258 -12.23 -7.99 5.61
CA CYS A 258 -12.45 -8.18 4.18
C CYS A 258 -11.53 -7.29 3.34
N TYR A 259 -11.45 -5.99 3.66
CA TYR A 259 -10.61 -5.06 2.91
C TYR A 259 -9.11 -5.24 3.18
N ALA A 260 -8.72 -5.53 4.43
CA ALA A 260 -7.34 -5.83 4.75
C ALA A 260 -6.86 -7.10 4.03
N SER A 261 -7.64 -8.18 4.07
CA SER A 261 -7.33 -9.42 3.34
C SER A 261 -7.31 -9.21 1.84
N ALA A 262 -8.28 -8.48 1.27
CA ALA A 262 -8.26 -8.15 -0.15
C ALA A 262 -6.99 -7.38 -0.53
N HIS A 263 -6.58 -6.40 0.28
CA HIS A 263 -5.35 -5.63 0.08
C HIS A 263 -4.09 -6.49 0.19
N VAL A 264 -4.04 -7.44 1.13
CA VAL A 264 -2.94 -8.42 1.22
C VAL A 264 -2.89 -9.31 -0.01
N ILE A 265 -4.04 -9.69 -0.57
CA ILE A 265 -4.08 -10.56 -1.74
C ILE A 265 -3.54 -9.84 -2.98
N ASP A 266 -4.11 -8.69 -3.33
CA ASP A 266 -3.90 -8.07 -4.64
C ASP A 266 -3.26 -6.67 -4.61
N GLY A 267 -2.87 -6.17 -3.44
CA GLY A 267 -2.25 -4.83 -3.34
C GLY A 267 -1.03 -4.69 -4.24
N LEU A 268 -0.22 -5.75 -4.32
CA LEU A 268 0.99 -5.80 -5.13
C LEU A 268 0.72 -5.70 -6.65
N ILE A 269 -0.29 -6.41 -7.17
CA ILE A 269 -0.63 -6.36 -8.60
C ILE A 269 -1.23 -5.01 -8.98
N PHE A 270 -2.02 -4.39 -8.08
CA PHE A 270 -2.56 -3.06 -8.31
C PHE A 270 -1.49 -1.98 -8.38
N TYR A 271 -0.41 -2.10 -7.59
CA TYR A 271 0.73 -1.21 -7.69
C TYR A 271 1.43 -1.36 -9.04
N GLU A 272 1.65 -2.61 -9.48
CA GLU A 272 2.29 -2.86 -10.77
C GLU A 272 1.50 -2.29 -11.95
N LEU A 273 0.18 -2.51 -11.98
CA LEU A 273 -0.67 -2.06 -13.09
C LEU A 273 -0.89 -0.54 -13.11
N GLU A 274 -0.99 0.11 -11.95
CA GLU A 274 -1.30 1.54 -11.89
C GLU A 274 -0.03 2.40 -12.00
N ASP A 275 1.11 1.91 -11.54
CA ASP A 275 2.39 2.60 -11.70
C ASP A 275 2.89 2.54 -13.16
N ASP A 276 2.68 1.44 -13.89
CA ASP A 276 2.99 1.31 -15.33
C ASP A 276 2.20 2.31 -16.21
N GLY A 277 1.09 2.89 -15.73
CA GLY A 277 0.31 3.95 -16.41
C GLY A 277 0.70 5.40 -16.09
N GLY A 278 1.74 5.59 -15.27
CA GLY A 278 2.08 6.84 -14.59
C GLY A 278 2.61 8.00 -15.44
N GLU A 279 2.93 7.81 -16.72
CA GLU A 279 3.42 8.94 -17.53
C GLU A 279 2.30 9.93 -17.91
N ASN A 280 1.03 9.49 -17.87
CA ASN A 280 -0.15 10.32 -18.12
C ASN A 280 -0.96 10.67 -16.84
N THR A 281 -0.52 10.26 -15.64
CA THR A 281 -1.26 10.50 -14.37
C THR A 281 -1.33 11.98 -13.98
N THR A 282 -0.50 12.84 -14.58
CA THR A 282 -0.56 14.30 -14.38
C THR A 282 -1.62 15.00 -15.23
N GLY A 283 -2.20 14.31 -16.24
CA GLY A 283 -3.13 14.92 -17.19
C GLY A 283 -4.60 14.92 -16.76
N SER A 284 -5.04 14.03 -15.87
CA SER A 284 -6.46 13.88 -15.49
C SER A 284 -6.66 13.64 -14.00
N PHE A 285 -7.55 14.43 -13.39
CA PHE A 285 -7.98 14.28 -11.99
C PHE A 285 -8.49 12.86 -11.70
N SER A 286 -9.15 12.22 -12.67
CA SER A 286 -9.65 10.84 -12.52
C SER A 286 -8.50 9.86 -12.27
N THR A 287 -7.42 9.96 -13.04
CA THR A 287 -6.25 9.07 -12.91
C THR A 287 -5.54 9.29 -11.57
N LEU A 288 -5.38 10.56 -11.15
CA LEU A 288 -4.82 10.88 -9.84
C LEU A 288 -5.68 10.31 -8.70
N THR A 289 -7.00 10.45 -8.77
CA THR A 289 -7.90 9.90 -7.73
C THR A 289 -7.86 8.39 -7.68
N ARG A 290 -7.75 7.71 -8.83
CA ARG A 290 -7.61 6.26 -8.91
C ARG A 290 -6.30 5.80 -8.28
N TRP A 291 -5.20 6.42 -8.65
CA TRP A 291 -3.87 6.16 -8.07
C TRP A 291 -3.88 6.34 -6.55
N LEU A 292 -4.37 7.50 -6.06
CA LEU A 292 -4.50 7.77 -4.62
C LEU A 292 -5.39 6.73 -3.92
N ALA A 293 -6.52 6.36 -4.53
CA ALA A 293 -7.44 5.39 -3.95
C ALA A 293 -6.85 3.98 -3.86
N VAL A 294 -5.89 3.62 -4.73
CA VAL A 294 -5.14 2.35 -4.66
C VAL A 294 -4.12 2.39 -3.53
N HIS A 295 -3.27 3.42 -3.46
CA HIS A 295 -2.21 3.49 -2.45
C HIS A 295 -2.72 3.78 -1.03
N MET A 296 -3.86 4.45 -0.88
CA MET A 296 -4.50 4.68 0.43
C MET A 296 -5.10 3.41 1.06
N ARG A 297 -5.18 2.28 0.34
CA ARG A 297 -5.75 1.02 0.85
C ARG A 297 -4.97 0.43 2.02
N CYS A 298 -3.71 0.81 2.20
CA CYS A 298 -2.91 0.49 3.39
C CYS A 298 -3.59 0.93 4.71
N VAL A 299 -4.55 1.86 4.65
CA VAL A 299 -5.38 2.26 5.80
C VAL A 299 -6.13 1.10 6.44
N TRP A 300 -6.53 0.09 5.66
CA TRP A 300 -7.25 -1.08 6.19
C TRP A 300 -6.36 -1.98 7.03
N LEU A 301 -5.08 -2.09 6.67
CA LEU A 301 -4.09 -2.80 7.48
C LEU A 301 -3.84 -2.08 8.80
N MET A 302 -3.73 -0.75 8.77
CA MET A 302 -3.59 0.03 10.00
C MET A 302 -4.83 -0.08 10.90
N ALA A 303 -6.03 -0.05 10.31
CA ALA A 303 -7.28 -0.26 11.05
C ALA A 303 -7.33 -1.67 11.68
N LEU A 304 -6.86 -2.70 10.96
CA LEU A 304 -6.76 -4.06 11.48
C LEU A 304 -5.74 -4.18 12.62
N MET A 305 -4.58 -3.51 12.52
CA MET A 305 -3.60 -3.46 13.62
C MET A 305 -4.15 -2.72 14.85
N ALA A 306 -4.85 -1.59 14.64
CA ALA A 306 -5.52 -0.85 15.71
C ALA A 306 -6.57 -1.71 16.43
N ARG A 307 -7.29 -2.55 15.68
CA ARG A 307 -8.23 -3.55 16.19
C ARG A 307 -7.58 -4.61 17.04
N PHE A 308 -6.54 -5.27 16.53
CA PHE A 308 -5.81 -6.28 17.30
C PHE A 308 -5.25 -5.70 18.59
N ARG A 309 -4.72 -4.47 18.55
CA ARG A 309 -4.27 -3.77 19.75
C ARG A 309 -5.41 -3.54 20.74
N ALA A 310 -6.55 -3.01 20.28
CA ALA A 310 -7.70 -2.77 21.15
C ALA A 310 -8.20 -4.08 21.78
N LEU A 311 -8.27 -5.16 21.00
CA LEU A 311 -8.61 -6.50 21.46
C LEU A 311 -7.66 -6.98 22.57
N LEU A 312 -6.34 -6.92 22.33
CA LEU A 312 -5.31 -7.32 23.30
C LEU A 312 -5.39 -6.50 24.60
N GLN A 313 -5.66 -5.20 24.51
CA GLN A 313 -5.82 -4.35 25.69
C GLN A 313 -7.06 -4.72 26.49
N THR A 314 -8.15 -5.06 25.82
CA THR A 314 -9.41 -5.42 26.47
C THR A 314 -9.41 -6.86 27.02
N SER A 315 -8.68 -7.78 26.40
CA SER A 315 -8.63 -9.20 26.80
C SER A 315 -7.62 -9.48 27.91
N ALA A 316 -6.55 -8.70 28.03
CA ALA A 316 -5.50 -8.90 29.04
C ALA A 316 -5.90 -8.49 30.48
N GLY A 317 -7.21 -8.35 30.77
CA GLY A 317 -7.73 -8.01 32.11
C GLY A 317 -7.45 -6.57 32.58
N ALA A 318 -6.86 -5.72 31.72
CA ALA A 318 -6.48 -4.35 32.05
C ALA A 318 -7.62 -3.33 31.85
N TRP A 319 -8.79 -3.76 31.37
CA TRP A 319 -9.90 -2.88 31.05
C TRP A 319 -10.97 -2.84 32.14
N THR A 320 -11.37 -1.63 32.51
CA THR A 320 -12.58 -1.37 33.30
C THR A 320 -13.34 -0.20 32.69
N PRO A 321 -14.69 -0.13 32.80
CA PRO A 321 -15.46 0.99 32.27
C PRO A 321 -15.02 2.36 32.81
N SER A 322 -14.51 2.41 34.04
CA SER A 322 -13.98 3.63 34.67
C SER A 322 -12.67 4.12 34.03
N HIS A 323 -11.85 3.21 33.51
CA HIS A 323 -10.58 3.55 32.86
C HIS A 323 -10.74 3.82 31.35
N GLY A 324 -11.86 3.38 30.76
CA GLY A 324 -12.17 3.56 29.34
C GLY A 324 -11.31 2.69 28.41
N VAL A 325 -11.49 2.84 27.08
CA VAL A 325 -10.69 2.14 26.07
C VAL A 325 -9.75 3.12 25.38
N SER A 326 -8.50 2.71 25.17
CA SER A 326 -7.49 3.50 24.44
C SER A 326 -7.57 3.21 22.93
N GLY A 327 -8.30 4.06 22.20
CA GLY A 327 -8.40 3.97 20.73
C GLY A 327 -7.34 4.82 20.02
N VAL A 328 -7.10 4.52 18.74
CA VAL A 328 -6.31 5.37 17.84
C VAL A 328 -7.13 6.61 17.47
N ARG A 329 -6.50 7.78 17.39
CA ARG A 329 -7.20 9.01 16.97
C ARG A 329 -7.77 8.90 15.56
N GLY A 330 -9.01 9.35 15.34
CA GLY A 330 -9.74 9.14 14.09
C GLY A 330 -9.05 9.67 12.83
N HIS A 331 -8.46 10.86 12.91
CA HIS A 331 -7.73 11.51 11.84
C HIS A 331 -6.36 10.87 11.54
N LEU A 332 -5.84 10.06 12.46
CA LEU A 332 -4.47 9.57 12.38
C LEU A 332 -4.32 8.48 11.31
N LEU A 333 -5.28 7.57 11.18
CA LEU A 333 -5.27 6.53 10.16
C LEU A 333 -5.19 7.12 8.74
N PRO A 334 -6.08 8.03 8.31
CA PRO A 334 -5.98 8.64 6.99
C PRO A 334 -4.75 9.54 6.84
N ALA A 335 -4.31 10.25 7.89
CA ALA A 335 -3.10 11.07 7.83
C ALA A 335 -1.82 10.24 7.63
N LEU A 336 -1.71 9.11 8.31
CA LEU A 336 -0.59 8.18 8.15
C LEU A 336 -0.62 7.50 6.79
N ALA A 337 -1.80 7.11 6.30
CA ALA A 337 -1.95 6.54 4.96
C ALA A 337 -1.51 7.57 3.90
N LEU A 338 -1.99 8.82 4.00
CA LEU A 338 -1.59 9.87 3.07
C LEU A 338 -0.10 10.20 3.16
N GLY A 339 0.47 10.20 4.36
CA GLY A 339 1.91 10.33 4.57
C GLY A 339 2.69 9.19 3.91
N ALA A 340 2.22 7.94 4.06
CA ALA A 340 2.80 6.77 3.40
C ALA A 340 2.77 6.91 1.88
N VAL A 341 1.62 7.31 1.31
CA VAL A 341 1.49 7.60 -0.12
C VAL A 341 2.47 8.69 -0.56
N ALA A 342 2.72 9.72 0.25
CA ALA A 342 3.70 10.75 -0.07
C ALA A 342 5.14 10.21 -0.16
N PHE A 343 5.52 9.18 0.61
CA PHE A 343 6.84 8.52 0.49
C PHE A 343 6.96 7.64 -0.75
N VAL A 344 5.84 7.09 -1.21
CA VAL A 344 5.77 6.36 -2.48
C VAL A 344 5.79 7.34 -3.66
N ALA A 345 4.92 8.36 -3.64
CA ALA A 345 4.81 9.39 -4.69
C ALA A 345 6.08 10.22 -4.87
N ARG A 346 6.68 10.71 -3.78
CA ARG A 346 7.86 11.60 -3.83
C ARG A 346 9.17 10.85 -4.09
N GLY A 347 9.14 9.51 -4.17
CA GLY A 347 10.22 8.74 -4.79
C GLY A 347 10.38 9.02 -6.29
N GLY A 348 9.35 9.55 -6.95
CA GLY A 348 9.33 9.79 -8.42
C GLY A 348 9.48 11.25 -8.87
N ILE A 349 9.54 12.24 -7.97
CA ILE A 349 9.65 13.66 -8.36
C ILE A 349 11.02 14.22 -7.94
N SER A 350 11.87 14.48 -8.94
CA SER A 350 13.04 15.38 -8.92
C SER A 350 14.43 14.85 -8.52
N VAL A 351 14.67 13.54 -8.46
CA VAL A 351 16.06 13.05 -8.41
C VAL A 351 16.34 12.25 -9.68
N ASP A 352 17.30 12.75 -10.46
CA ASP A 352 17.77 12.22 -11.74
C ASP A 352 18.51 10.89 -11.53
N ASP A 353 17.80 9.88 -11.03
CA ASP A 353 18.40 8.62 -10.58
C ASP A 353 18.25 7.53 -11.63
N ARG A 354 19.26 7.46 -12.49
CA ARG A 354 19.54 6.32 -13.35
C ARG A 354 20.76 5.60 -12.80
N ASP A 355 20.60 4.89 -11.68
CA ASP A 355 21.68 4.00 -11.21
C ASP A 355 21.54 2.67 -11.94
N ALA A 356 22.31 2.52 -13.02
CA ALA A 356 22.45 1.28 -13.78
C ALA A 356 23.86 0.70 -13.62
N ARG A 357 24.51 0.93 -12.47
CA ARG A 357 25.88 0.48 -12.25
C ARG A 357 25.96 -1.04 -12.27
N ILE A 358 26.85 -1.53 -13.13
CA ILE A 358 27.27 -2.93 -13.15
C ILE A 358 28.18 -3.14 -11.95
N LEU A 359 27.75 -4.01 -11.03
CA LEU A 359 28.48 -4.37 -9.81
C LEU A 359 29.49 -5.50 -10.08
N GLU A 360 29.12 -6.41 -10.96
CA GLU A 360 29.92 -7.59 -11.31
C GLU A 360 29.57 -7.99 -12.74
N ALA A 361 30.56 -8.42 -13.52
CA ALA A 361 30.35 -8.99 -14.85
C ALA A 361 31.29 -10.17 -15.02
N ASN A 362 30.71 -11.32 -15.35
CA ASN A 362 31.43 -12.57 -15.58
C ASN A 362 31.07 -13.09 -16.96
N GLU A 363 32.07 -13.49 -17.73
CA GLU A 363 31.86 -14.23 -18.96
C GLU A 363 31.31 -15.62 -18.63
N VAL A 364 30.39 -16.11 -19.46
CA VAL A 364 29.71 -17.39 -19.24
C VAL A 364 29.79 -18.19 -20.53
N GLU A 365 29.87 -19.51 -20.41
CA GLU A 365 29.82 -20.41 -21.56
C GLU A 365 28.57 -20.13 -22.41
N PRO A 366 28.71 -19.92 -23.73
CA PRO A 366 27.62 -19.60 -24.64
C PRO A 366 26.77 -20.83 -24.98
N VAL A 367 26.15 -21.46 -23.96
CA VAL A 367 25.22 -22.58 -24.15
C VAL A 367 23.78 -22.09 -24.06
N PRO A 368 22.97 -22.20 -25.15
CA PRO A 368 21.59 -21.70 -25.18
C PRO A 368 20.71 -22.28 -24.07
N THR A 369 20.82 -23.58 -23.80
CA THR A 369 20.06 -24.26 -22.74
C THR A 369 20.31 -23.64 -21.36
N PHE A 370 21.56 -23.26 -21.08
CA PHE A 370 21.94 -22.69 -19.78
C PHE A 370 21.39 -21.27 -19.61
N MET A 371 21.47 -20.45 -20.67
CA MET A 371 20.87 -19.11 -20.68
C MET A 371 19.35 -19.18 -20.57
N LEU A 372 18.71 -20.08 -21.32
CA LEU A 372 17.26 -20.25 -21.30
C LEU A 372 16.77 -20.72 -19.93
N LEU A 373 17.40 -21.75 -19.36
CA LEU A 373 17.07 -22.24 -18.03
C LEU A 373 17.14 -21.11 -17.01
N ARG A 374 18.24 -20.35 -16.97
CA ARG A 374 18.40 -19.28 -15.98
C ARG A 374 17.46 -18.11 -16.16
N SER A 375 17.21 -17.72 -17.40
CA SER A 375 16.31 -16.62 -17.73
C SER A 375 14.82 -16.94 -17.48
N GLU A 376 14.45 -18.21 -17.31
CA GLU A 376 13.06 -18.64 -17.07
C GLU A 376 12.84 -19.25 -15.67
N THR A 377 13.89 -19.69 -14.98
CA THR A 377 13.75 -20.25 -13.63
C THR A 377 13.50 -19.16 -12.58
N LEU A 378 12.38 -19.30 -11.86
CA LEU A 378 12.09 -18.52 -10.66
C LEU A 378 12.95 -19.03 -9.50
N ASP A 379 13.91 -18.22 -9.08
CA ASP A 379 14.74 -18.51 -7.91
C ASP A 379 14.08 -17.97 -6.63
N ALA A 380 13.71 -18.87 -5.72
CA ALA A 380 13.13 -18.51 -4.42
C ALA A 380 14.07 -17.66 -3.53
N TRP A 381 15.35 -17.54 -3.88
CA TRP A 381 16.33 -16.74 -3.15
C TRP A 381 16.46 -15.30 -3.67
N LYS A 382 15.92 -15.01 -4.86
CA LYS A 382 15.93 -13.68 -5.48
C LYS A 382 14.58 -13.03 -5.26
N MET A 383 14.43 -12.41 -4.08
CA MET A 383 13.16 -11.82 -3.66
C MET A 383 13.33 -10.35 -3.26
N ASN A 384 12.44 -9.49 -3.77
CA ASN A 384 12.29 -8.12 -3.32
C ASN A 384 11.09 -8.01 -2.39
N LEU A 385 11.25 -7.28 -1.28
CA LEU A 385 10.15 -6.99 -0.36
C LEU A 385 9.40 -5.74 -0.82
N GLU A 386 8.21 -5.92 -1.37
CA GLU A 386 7.33 -4.87 -1.90
C GLU A 386 5.90 -5.04 -1.37
N GLY A 387 4.90 -4.43 -2.03
CA GLY A 387 3.48 -4.55 -1.68
C GLY A 387 3.20 -4.13 -0.24
N VAL A 388 2.52 -5.00 0.52
CA VAL A 388 2.18 -4.76 1.93
C VAL A 388 3.41 -4.50 2.80
N TYR A 389 4.55 -5.14 2.52
CA TYR A 389 5.75 -4.89 3.31
C TYR A 389 6.22 -3.44 3.15
N SER A 390 6.26 -2.96 1.90
CA SER A 390 6.62 -1.58 1.60
C SER A 390 5.61 -0.58 2.18
N ASP A 391 4.31 -0.90 2.16
CA ASP A 391 3.27 -0.09 2.80
C ASP A 391 3.49 0.03 4.31
N MET A 392 3.75 -1.07 4.99
CA MET A 392 3.95 -1.07 6.45
C MET A 392 5.19 -0.29 6.85
N LEU A 393 6.27 -0.40 6.06
CA LEU A 393 7.48 0.38 6.25
C LEU A 393 7.23 1.89 5.99
N ALA A 394 6.45 2.24 4.95
CA ALA A 394 6.05 3.61 4.64
C ALA A 394 5.18 4.22 5.73
N VAL A 395 4.22 3.45 6.24
CA VAL A 395 3.39 3.82 7.37
C VAL A 395 4.24 4.02 8.62
N ALA A 396 5.21 3.13 8.89
CA ALA A 396 6.10 3.27 10.04
C ALA A 396 6.95 4.55 9.95
N LEU A 397 7.51 4.87 8.78
CA LEU A 397 8.22 6.13 8.58
C LEU A 397 7.29 7.35 8.70
N ALA A 398 6.10 7.29 8.12
CA ALA A 398 5.10 8.34 8.26
C ALA A 398 4.73 8.57 9.74
N ALA A 399 4.64 7.51 10.53
CA ALA A 399 4.39 7.58 11.97
C ALA A 399 5.56 8.23 12.74
N VAL A 400 6.81 7.87 12.41
CA VAL A 400 7.99 8.50 13.01
C VAL A 400 8.03 10.01 12.70
N ILE A 401 7.79 10.38 11.44
CA ILE A 401 7.80 11.78 11.02
C ILE A 401 6.64 12.55 11.66
N TYR A 402 5.46 11.95 11.73
CA TYR A 402 4.32 12.52 12.47
C TYR A 402 4.71 12.84 13.93
N VAL A 403 5.37 11.92 14.63
CA VAL A 403 5.85 12.15 16.00
C VAL A 403 6.83 13.32 16.08
N VAL A 404 7.84 13.32 15.21
CA VAL A 404 8.86 14.38 15.18
C VAL A 404 8.21 15.74 14.93
N VAL A 405 7.31 15.84 13.95
CA VAL A 405 6.59 17.07 13.62
C VAL A 405 5.75 17.55 14.79
N ILE A 406 4.95 16.68 15.43
CA ILE A 406 4.12 17.10 16.56
C ILE A 406 4.98 17.49 17.78
N LEU A 407 6.08 16.78 18.05
CA LEU A 407 7.01 17.15 19.13
C LEU A 407 7.68 18.50 18.85
N ALA A 408 8.09 18.75 17.60
CA ALA A 408 8.66 20.03 17.19
C ALA A 408 7.64 21.17 17.32
N VAL A 409 6.39 20.98 16.87
CA VAL A 409 5.30 21.96 17.05
C VAL A 409 5.05 22.21 18.53
N ARG A 410 4.97 21.17 19.37
CA ARG A 410 4.83 21.33 20.83
C ARG A 410 6.00 22.09 21.45
N ALA A 411 7.23 21.84 21.00
CA ALA A 411 8.41 22.56 21.46
C ALA A 411 8.39 24.04 21.04
N LEU A 412 8.05 24.32 19.78
CA LEU A 412 7.90 25.68 19.23
C LEU A 412 6.80 26.47 19.96
N VAL A 413 5.65 25.85 20.24
CA VAL A 413 4.56 26.49 20.99
C VAL A 413 4.98 26.79 22.43
N ARG A 414 5.67 25.85 23.11
CA ARG A 414 6.20 26.10 24.46
C ARG A 414 7.24 27.22 24.46
N TRP A 415 8.11 27.24 23.46
CA TRP A 415 9.10 28.30 23.29
C TRP A 415 8.43 29.66 23.03
N HIS A 416 7.45 29.71 22.13
CA HIS A 416 6.67 30.91 21.84
C HIS A 416 5.95 31.42 23.09
N ARG A 417 5.29 30.53 23.85
CA ARG A 417 4.62 30.89 25.11
C ARG A 417 5.59 31.48 26.12
N ARG A 418 6.78 30.88 26.29
CA ARG A 418 7.82 31.41 27.20
C ARG A 418 8.35 32.77 26.76
N ARG A 419 8.44 33.03 25.45
CA ARG A 419 9.02 34.25 24.91
C ARG A 419 8.04 35.44 24.91
N TRP A 420 6.76 35.19 24.64
CA TRP A 420 5.77 36.25 24.37
C TRP A 420 4.68 36.38 25.43
N VAL A 421 4.40 35.34 26.22
CA VAL A 421 3.45 35.44 27.33
C VAL A 421 4.22 35.84 28.58
N LYS A 422 4.13 37.12 28.96
CA LYS A 422 4.66 37.59 30.25
C LYS A 422 4.09 36.69 31.35
N PRO A 423 4.92 36.15 32.26
CA PRO A 423 4.43 35.34 33.35
C PRO A 423 3.42 36.17 34.13
N THR A 424 2.14 35.81 34.05
CA THR A 424 1.11 36.38 34.91
C THR A 424 1.50 36.06 36.34
N THR A 425 1.90 37.09 37.08
CA THR A 425 2.16 37.05 38.51
C THR A 425 0.88 36.59 39.22
N SER A 426 0.78 35.32 39.61
CA SER A 426 -0.23 34.93 40.60
C SER A 426 -0.01 33.53 41.17
N ASN A 427 -0.22 33.46 42.48
CA ASN A 427 -0.40 32.27 43.31
C ASN A 427 -1.46 31.26 42.79
N GLN A 428 -2.19 31.53 41.71
CA GLN A 428 -3.07 30.56 41.02
C GLN A 428 -2.34 29.50 40.18
N ALA A 429 -1.04 29.64 39.90
CA ALA A 429 -0.29 28.64 39.12
C ALA A 429 -0.06 27.33 39.88
N LYS A 430 -0.09 27.34 41.22
CA LYS A 430 0.20 26.15 42.05
C LYS A 430 -0.88 25.07 42.01
N THR A 431 -2.14 25.41 41.72
CA THR A 431 -3.24 24.43 41.62
C THR A 431 -3.43 23.88 40.20
N ARG A 432 -3.06 24.65 39.16
CA ARG A 432 -3.22 24.20 37.76
C ARG A 432 -2.04 23.35 37.24
N ALA A 433 -0.83 23.57 37.75
CA ALA A 433 0.37 22.85 37.31
C ALA A 433 0.41 21.35 37.68
N LYS A 434 -0.45 20.89 38.59
CA LYS A 434 -0.45 19.49 39.06
C LYS A 434 -1.23 18.54 38.13
N GLY A 435 -2.08 19.06 37.23
CA GLY A 435 -2.86 18.28 36.26
C GLY A 435 -2.25 18.19 34.85
N ASP A 436 -1.41 19.13 34.46
CA ASP A 436 -0.84 19.25 33.10
C ASP A 436 0.46 18.45 32.88
N ALA A 437 0.88 17.62 33.84
CA ALA A 437 2.22 17.03 33.85
C ALA A 437 2.39 15.81 32.93
N VAL A 438 1.31 15.20 32.44
CA VAL A 438 1.38 14.07 31.51
C VAL A 438 0.96 14.55 30.12
N PRO A 439 1.89 14.61 29.14
CA PRO A 439 1.52 14.96 27.78
C PRO A 439 0.52 13.93 27.25
N ASP A 440 -0.62 14.40 26.71
CA ASP A 440 -1.58 13.51 26.08
C ASP A 440 -0.88 12.63 25.03
N PRO A 441 -1.13 11.31 25.05
CA PRO A 441 -0.51 10.38 24.12
C PRO A 441 -0.77 10.83 22.68
N LEU A 442 0.29 10.86 21.86
CA LEU A 442 0.24 11.43 20.51
C LEU A 442 -0.69 10.66 19.56
N PHE A 443 -0.68 9.33 19.68
CA PHE A 443 -1.41 8.42 18.79
C PHE A 443 -2.75 7.97 19.33
N PHE A 444 -2.89 7.97 20.66
CA PHE A 444 -3.96 7.28 21.34
C PHE A 444 -4.76 8.27 22.16
N ALA A 445 -6.07 8.08 22.18
CA ALA A 445 -6.97 8.82 23.03
C ALA A 445 -7.83 7.83 23.80
N ARG A 446 -8.04 8.12 25.09
CA ARG A 446 -8.95 7.33 25.90
C ARG A 446 -10.36 7.82 25.63
N SER A 447 -11.23 6.91 25.20
CA SER A 447 -12.67 7.17 25.09
C SER A 447 -13.35 6.66 26.35
N ALA A 448 -14.13 7.52 26.99
CA ALA A 448 -14.97 7.12 28.11
C ALA A 448 -16.05 6.16 27.60
N VAL A 449 -16.25 5.04 28.30
CA VAL A 449 -17.14 3.98 27.82
C VAL A 449 -18.36 3.88 28.75
N PRO A 450 -19.58 3.68 28.22
CA PRO A 450 -20.75 3.42 29.06
C PRO A 450 -20.54 2.17 29.93
N SER A 451 -21.10 2.17 31.13
CA SER A 451 -21.01 1.04 32.09
C SER A 451 -21.57 -0.27 31.55
N GLY A 452 -22.47 -0.22 30.56
CA GLY A 452 -23.02 -1.39 29.87
C GLY A 452 -22.14 -1.97 28.76
N ALA A 453 -21.01 -1.35 28.43
CA ALA A 453 -20.06 -1.94 27.47
C ALA A 453 -19.40 -3.19 28.06
N GLY A 454 -19.00 -4.13 27.20
CA GLY A 454 -18.58 -5.47 27.62
C GLY A 454 -19.75 -6.45 27.75
N ALA A 455 -20.92 -5.97 28.18
CA ALA A 455 -22.15 -6.77 28.21
C ALA A 455 -23.01 -6.57 26.95
N LEU A 456 -23.15 -5.31 26.50
CA LEU A 456 -24.00 -4.95 25.35
C LEU A 456 -23.26 -4.96 24.01
N TRP A 457 -21.94 -4.83 24.01
CA TRP A 457 -21.11 -4.84 22.82
C TRP A 457 -19.63 -4.94 23.23
N GLU A 458 -18.78 -5.42 22.32
CA GLU A 458 -17.38 -5.69 22.59
C GLU A 458 -16.55 -4.39 22.67
N PRO A 459 -15.84 -4.10 23.79
CA PRO A 459 -15.09 -2.85 23.95
C PRO A 459 -13.98 -2.65 22.92
N SER A 460 -13.48 -3.72 22.28
CA SER A 460 -12.50 -3.65 21.19
C SER A 460 -13.03 -2.92 19.94
N CYS A 461 -14.35 -2.74 19.83
CA CYS A 461 -14.97 -1.92 18.80
C CYS A 461 -14.51 -0.44 18.83
N LEU A 462 -14.00 0.03 19.97
CA LEU A 462 -13.35 1.34 20.13
C LEU A 462 -11.86 1.33 19.74
N SER A 463 -11.53 0.62 18.66
CA SER A 463 -10.20 0.70 18.03
C SER A 463 -9.84 2.12 17.56
N VAL A 464 -10.85 2.94 17.28
CA VAL A 464 -10.74 4.36 16.96
C VAL A 464 -11.44 5.16 18.05
N SER A 465 -10.77 6.22 18.55
CA SER A 465 -11.28 7.05 19.63
C SER A 465 -12.47 7.91 19.19
N TRP A 466 -13.42 8.11 20.10
CA TRP A 466 -14.61 8.92 19.86
C TRP A 466 -14.36 10.43 19.99
N ASP A 467 -13.43 10.86 20.85
CA ASP A 467 -13.38 12.24 21.38
C ASP A 467 -12.37 13.20 20.72
N ASP A 468 -11.51 12.74 19.81
CA ASP A 468 -10.37 13.53 19.33
C ASP A 468 -10.43 13.84 17.82
N ASP A 469 -11.23 14.84 17.48
CA ASP A 469 -11.10 15.58 16.23
C ASP A 469 -9.98 16.62 16.35
N LEU A 470 -9.11 16.68 15.35
CA LEU A 470 -7.92 17.53 15.26
C LEU A 470 -8.22 19.02 15.53
N LEU A 471 -9.48 19.42 15.32
CA LEU A 471 -9.99 20.76 15.52
C LEU A 471 -10.17 21.13 16.99
N GLY A 472 -10.38 20.21 17.93
CA GLY A 472 -10.61 20.56 19.34
C GLY A 472 -9.40 21.28 19.97
N PRO A 473 -8.21 20.65 19.99
CA PRO A 473 -6.99 21.27 20.51
C PRO A 473 -6.54 22.51 19.71
N LEU A 474 -6.80 22.52 18.39
CA LEU A 474 -6.43 23.62 17.50
C LEU A 474 -7.37 24.83 17.65
N LEU A 475 -8.69 24.60 17.82
CA LEU A 475 -9.65 25.63 18.23
C LEU A 475 -9.28 26.17 19.60
N VAL A 476 -9.01 25.30 20.58
CA VAL A 476 -8.61 25.72 21.93
C VAL A 476 -7.30 26.52 21.90
N MET A 477 -6.35 26.18 21.02
CA MET A 477 -5.14 26.99 20.78
C MET A 477 -5.41 28.33 20.09
N LEU A 478 -6.27 28.37 19.07
CA LEU A 478 -6.62 29.58 18.32
C LEU A 478 -7.51 30.54 19.13
N THR A 479 -8.33 29.99 20.03
CA THR A 479 -9.16 30.77 20.96
C THR A 479 -8.37 31.22 22.19
N ALA A 480 -7.41 30.44 22.68
CA ALA A 480 -6.49 30.86 23.74
C ALA A 480 -5.52 31.98 23.31
N THR A 481 -5.39 32.26 22.01
CA THR A 481 -4.56 33.34 21.46
C THR A 481 -5.32 34.65 21.19
N THR A 482 -6.63 34.70 21.45
CA THR A 482 -7.46 35.92 21.31
C THR A 482 -8.14 36.31 22.63
N PRO A 483 -7.47 37.06 23.53
CA PRO A 483 -8.05 37.44 24.82
C PRO A 483 -9.10 38.57 24.73
N TRP A 484 -9.78 38.77 23.60
CA TRP A 484 -10.52 40.03 23.37
C TRP A 484 -11.94 39.93 22.80
N VAL A 485 -12.45 38.74 22.44
CA VAL A 485 -13.76 38.65 21.75
C VAL A 485 -14.86 37.99 22.59
N SER A 486 -14.57 37.10 23.54
CA SER A 486 -15.62 36.45 24.33
C SER A 486 -16.19 37.32 25.46
N GLN A 487 -15.47 38.35 25.92
CA GLN A 487 -15.93 39.18 27.05
C GLN A 487 -16.97 40.24 26.66
N ARG A 488 -17.23 40.45 25.37
CA ARG A 488 -18.23 41.42 24.89
C ARG A 488 -19.63 40.82 24.74
N SER A 489 -19.78 39.50 24.69
CA SER A 489 -21.09 38.85 24.54
C SER A 489 -21.80 38.57 25.87
N GLN A 490 -21.09 38.48 26.99
CA GLN A 490 -21.69 38.31 28.32
C GLN A 490 -22.08 39.65 28.97
N ARG A 491 -21.36 40.75 28.67
CA ARG A 491 -21.70 42.09 29.19
C ARG A 491 -23.02 42.67 28.65
N ASN A 492 -23.53 42.16 27.52
CA ASN A 492 -24.76 42.67 26.90
C ASN A 492 -26.03 41.90 27.31
N ILE A 493 -25.91 40.79 28.04
CA ILE A 493 -27.07 40.06 28.57
C ILE A 493 -27.40 40.54 29.99
N ASP A 494 -26.39 40.93 30.77
CA ASP A 494 -26.58 41.45 32.14
C ASP A 494 -27.12 42.90 32.20
N GLN A 495 -27.20 43.62 31.07
CA GLN A 495 -27.72 44.99 31.03
C GLN A 495 -29.21 45.08 30.66
N LYS A 496 -29.90 43.94 30.46
CA LYS A 496 -31.33 43.92 30.10
C LYS A 496 -32.25 43.30 31.15
N GLN A 497 -31.72 43.00 32.33
CA GLN A 497 -32.48 42.46 33.47
C GLN A 497 -32.20 43.33 34.71
N GLY A 498 -32.77 44.53 34.69
CA GLY A 498 -32.64 45.49 35.77
C GLY A 498 -33.90 46.33 35.90
N GLN A 499 -35.04 45.69 36.17
CA GLN A 499 -36.20 46.36 36.75
C GLN A 499 -37.23 45.34 37.28
N SER A 500 -37.14 45.02 38.56
CA SER A 500 -38.25 44.88 39.53
C SER A 500 -37.87 43.94 40.70
N ASP A 501 -37.72 44.58 41.86
CA ASP A 501 -38.15 44.18 43.21
C ASP A 501 -37.57 42.93 43.91
N GLU A 502 -36.83 43.25 44.99
CA GLU A 502 -36.79 42.69 46.35
C GLU A 502 -37.44 41.32 46.60
N ASP A 503 -36.65 40.33 47.05
CA ASP A 503 -36.77 39.77 48.41
C ASP A 503 -35.57 38.84 48.75
N ASP A 504 -35.23 38.78 50.03
CA ASP A 504 -34.09 38.10 50.64
C ASP A 504 -34.12 36.56 50.53
N GLY A 505 -32.95 35.94 50.33
CA GLY A 505 -32.78 34.49 50.40
C GLY A 505 -31.40 34.00 49.98
N ASP A 506 -30.46 34.05 50.91
CA ASP A 506 -29.09 33.55 50.79
C ASP A 506 -29.08 32.01 50.67
N GLU A 507 -28.99 31.49 49.44
CA GLU A 507 -28.54 30.12 49.17
C GLU A 507 -27.42 30.13 48.12
N THR A 508 -26.23 29.75 48.59
CA THR A 508 -25.01 29.48 47.81
C THR A 508 -25.25 28.48 46.68
N LEU A 509 -25.47 28.97 45.46
CA LEU A 509 -25.39 28.21 44.21
C LEU A 509 -23.95 28.21 43.69
N GLY A 510 -23.19 27.21 44.12
CA GLY A 510 -22.02 26.74 43.38
C GLY A 510 -22.46 25.78 42.27
N ASP A 511 -21.79 25.87 41.12
CA ASP A 511 -21.65 24.83 40.10
C ASP A 511 -22.60 24.87 38.87
N GLY A 512 -22.44 25.91 38.04
CA GLY A 512 -23.03 25.96 36.68
C GLY A 512 -22.19 25.29 35.58
N ASP A 513 -20.92 24.92 35.85
CA ASP A 513 -19.97 24.39 34.85
C ASP A 513 -19.95 22.83 34.83
N GLY A 514 -20.36 22.18 35.94
CA GLY A 514 -20.53 20.72 36.02
C GLY A 514 -21.76 20.17 35.28
N MET A 515 -22.78 20.99 35.04
CA MET A 515 -24.05 20.53 34.45
C MET A 515 -23.99 20.41 32.91
N ALA A 516 -23.22 21.27 32.24
CA ALA A 516 -23.03 21.22 30.78
C ALA A 516 -22.08 20.09 30.35
N THR A 517 -21.03 19.83 31.13
CA THR A 517 -20.06 18.76 30.88
C THR A 517 -20.64 17.37 31.15
N SER A 518 -21.49 17.22 32.18
CA SER A 518 -22.21 15.96 32.44
C SER A 518 -23.24 15.63 31.35
N SER A 519 -23.97 16.62 30.84
CA SER A 519 -24.92 16.48 29.73
C SER A 519 -24.28 16.02 28.42
N ALA A 520 -23.13 16.62 28.05
CA ALA A 520 -22.40 16.26 26.85
C ALA A 520 -21.85 14.81 26.90
N SER A 521 -21.28 14.43 28.04
CA SER A 521 -20.76 13.06 28.26
C SER A 521 -21.86 12.00 28.28
N ALA A 522 -23.06 12.33 28.79
CA ALA A 522 -24.21 11.44 28.79
C ALA A 522 -24.75 11.22 27.36
N THR A 523 -24.85 12.31 26.59
CA THR A 523 -25.28 12.26 25.17
C THR A 523 -24.32 11.42 24.33
N GLN A 524 -23.02 11.59 24.54
CA GLN A 524 -21.98 10.81 23.88
C GLN A 524 -22.09 9.30 24.18
N ARG A 525 -22.25 8.93 25.45
CA ARG A 525 -22.42 7.51 25.84
C ARG A 525 -23.67 6.90 25.22
N MET A 526 -24.76 7.67 25.09
CA MET A 526 -25.97 7.24 24.40
C MET A 526 -25.72 7.00 22.90
N LEU A 527 -25.00 7.91 22.23
CA LEU A 527 -24.62 7.76 20.82
C LEU A 527 -23.70 6.55 20.59
N MET A 528 -22.75 6.30 21.49
CA MET A 528 -21.88 5.12 21.42
C MET A 528 -22.70 3.83 21.47
N ASN A 529 -23.62 3.71 22.43
CA ASN A 529 -24.51 2.54 22.51
C ASN A 529 -25.37 2.40 21.26
N LEU A 530 -25.92 3.50 20.73
CA LEU A 530 -26.70 3.48 19.49
C LEU A 530 -25.88 2.92 18.32
N VAL A 531 -24.65 3.40 18.15
CA VAL A 531 -23.77 3.00 17.04
C VAL A 531 -23.35 1.55 17.14
N PHE A 532 -22.91 1.08 18.30
CA PHE A 532 -22.42 -0.29 18.45
C PHE A 532 -23.55 -1.32 18.52
N LEU A 533 -24.74 -0.96 19.01
CA LEU A 533 -25.91 -1.85 18.98
C LEU A 533 -26.57 -1.90 17.59
N SER A 534 -26.41 -0.85 16.77
CA SER A 534 -26.89 -0.87 15.38
C SER A 534 -26.01 -1.72 14.45
N ASP A 535 -24.85 -2.18 14.93
CA ASP A 535 -23.92 -2.98 14.14
C ASP A 535 -24.43 -4.43 13.99
N PRO A 536 -24.73 -4.91 12.76
CA PRO A 536 -25.31 -6.25 12.55
C PRO A 536 -24.46 -7.37 13.14
N TRP A 537 -23.12 -7.25 13.09
CA TRP A 537 -22.21 -8.22 13.68
C TRP A 537 -22.33 -8.28 15.19
N ASN A 538 -22.42 -7.13 15.87
CA ASN A 538 -22.59 -7.12 17.33
C ASN A 538 -23.93 -7.72 17.72
N LEU A 539 -25.00 -7.44 16.98
CA LEU A 539 -26.31 -8.09 17.21
C LEU A 539 -26.26 -9.60 17.04
N LEU A 540 -25.55 -10.07 16.01
CA LEU A 540 -25.35 -11.50 15.76
C LEU A 540 -24.51 -12.13 16.88
N VAL A 541 -23.42 -11.50 17.30
CA VAL A 541 -22.57 -11.94 18.41
C VAL A 541 -23.32 -11.93 19.73
N LEU A 542 -24.17 -10.95 20.01
CA LEU A 542 -25.01 -10.90 21.23
C LEU A 542 -26.06 -12.01 21.24
N LYS A 543 -26.69 -12.30 20.10
CA LYS A 543 -27.66 -13.40 19.99
C LYS A 543 -26.98 -14.77 20.11
N LEU A 544 -25.77 -14.93 19.57
CA LEU A 544 -24.98 -16.15 19.68
C LEU A 544 -24.27 -16.30 21.03
N HIS A 545 -24.06 -15.20 21.76
CA HIS A 545 -23.55 -15.18 23.14
C HIS A 545 -24.46 -15.86 24.17
N GLY A 546 -25.69 -16.21 23.80
CA GLY A 546 -26.46 -17.21 24.55
C GLY A 546 -25.80 -18.60 24.57
N PHE A 547 -24.77 -18.86 23.75
CA PHE A 547 -24.18 -20.19 23.61
C PHE A 547 -22.66 -20.29 23.43
N THR A 548 -21.90 -19.27 23.01
CA THR A 548 -20.49 -19.53 22.61
C THR A 548 -19.60 -18.29 22.54
N PHE A 549 -19.04 -17.81 23.66
CA PHE A 549 -17.92 -16.83 23.60
C PHE A 549 -16.66 -17.26 24.34
N ILE A 550 -16.69 -18.41 25.01
CA ILE A 550 -15.48 -19.01 25.58
C ILE A 550 -14.68 -19.78 24.51
N ASN A 551 -15.33 -20.33 23.46
CA ASN A 551 -14.65 -21.26 22.55
C ASN A 551 -13.81 -20.63 21.43
N PHE A 552 -14.06 -19.39 20.95
CA PHE A 552 -13.30 -18.88 19.80
C PHE A 552 -11.88 -18.42 20.16
N VAL A 553 -11.67 -17.98 21.40
CA VAL A 553 -10.33 -17.63 21.92
C VAL A 553 -9.55 -18.89 22.32
N GLU A 554 -10.22 -19.94 22.81
CA GLU A 554 -9.58 -21.23 23.13
C GLU A 554 -9.22 -22.05 21.88
N VAL A 555 -10.02 -22.01 20.81
CA VAL A 555 -9.73 -22.78 19.57
C VAL A 555 -8.53 -22.20 18.80
N GLY A 556 -8.26 -20.89 18.92
CA GLY A 556 -7.05 -20.28 18.35
C GLY A 556 -5.75 -20.61 19.10
N TRP A 557 -5.83 -20.92 20.40
CA TRP A 557 -4.66 -21.26 21.24
C TRP A 557 -4.44 -22.77 21.38
N THR A 558 -5.47 -23.60 21.28
CA THR A 558 -5.33 -25.07 21.34
C THR A 558 -4.75 -25.69 20.07
N ALA A 559 -4.78 -24.98 18.93
CA ALA A 559 -4.02 -25.36 17.73
C ALA A 559 -2.49 -25.31 17.92
N ARG A 560 -1.99 -24.65 19.00
CA ARG A 560 -0.56 -24.63 19.37
C ARG A 560 -0.11 -25.77 20.28
N TRP A 561 -1.02 -26.64 20.75
CA TRP A 561 -0.64 -27.79 21.58
C TRP A 561 -0.50 -29.12 20.82
N PHE A 562 -0.94 -29.20 19.56
CA PHE A 562 -0.81 -30.43 18.75
C PHE A 562 0.41 -30.46 17.80
N THR A 563 1.22 -29.40 17.74
CA THR A 563 2.44 -29.34 16.93
C THR A 563 3.74 -29.37 17.74
N GLN A 564 3.67 -29.72 19.03
CA GLN A 564 4.84 -29.84 19.91
C GLN A 564 4.91 -31.20 20.65
N THR A 565 4.68 -32.29 19.91
CA THR A 565 5.04 -33.67 20.34
C THR A 565 5.80 -34.46 19.25
N ARG A 566 6.55 -33.76 18.37
CA ARG A 566 7.62 -34.40 17.60
C ARG A 566 8.93 -33.66 17.85
N LYS A 567 9.79 -34.35 18.61
CA LYS A 567 11.22 -34.11 18.91
C LYS A 567 11.44 -33.77 20.39
N LEU A 568 11.65 -34.84 21.17
CA LEU A 568 12.68 -34.94 22.21
C LEU A 568 12.63 -36.38 22.75
N ALA A 569 13.19 -37.31 21.98
CA ALA A 569 13.81 -38.51 22.55
C ALA A 569 15.27 -38.45 22.11
N SER A 570 16.07 -37.73 22.91
CA SER A 570 17.53 -37.70 22.80
C SER A 570 18.11 -38.97 23.43
N PRO A 571 19.22 -39.50 22.89
CA PRO A 571 19.94 -40.63 23.47
C PRO A 571 20.87 -40.17 24.60
N ALA A 572 21.05 -40.99 25.64
CA ALA A 572 22.32 -41.19 26.35
C ALA A 572 22.20 -42.22 27.51
N ASN A 573 22.66 -43.43 27.24
CA ASN A 573 23.78 -44.09 27.94
C ASN A 573 23.75 -44.22 29.48
N THR A 574 23.56 -45.43 30.04
CA THR A 574 24.58 -46.12 30.89
C THR A 574 24.19 -47.57 31.31
N ARG A 575 25.13 -48.48 31.00
CA ARG A 575 25.67 -49.65 31.76
C ARG A 575 24.80 -50.76 32.40
N SER A 576 25.21 -51.98 32.00
CA SER A 576 25.56 -53.19 32.78
C SER A 576 24.45 -54.09 33.35
N HIS A 577 24.30 -55.32 32.82
CA HIS A 577 24.85 -56.58 33.37
C HIS A 577 24.24 -57.85 32.70
N LEU A 578 25.11 -58.76 32.24
CA LEU A 578 25.07 -60.23 32.36
C LEU A 578 23.75 -61.02 32.10
N LYS A 579 23.73 -61.87 31.06
CA LYS A 579 23.98 -63.35 31.13
C LYS A 579 23.51 -64.09 29.86
N MET A 580 24.38 -65.04 29.47
CA MET A 580 24.27 -66.15 28.51
C MET A 580 24.13 -65.82 27.02
#